data_AF-A0A7R8UYN5-F1
#
_entry.id   AF-A0A7R8UYN5-F1
#
_cell.length_a   1.000
_cell.length_b   1.000
_cell.length_c   1.000
_cell.angle_alpha   90.00
_cell.angle_beta   90.00
_cell.angle_gamma   90.00
#
_symmetry.space_group_name_H-M   'P 1'
#
loop_
_entity.id
_entity.type
_entity.pdbx_description
1 polymer ?
#
loop_
_entity_poly.entity_id
_entity_poly.type
_entity_poly.pdbx_seq_one_letter_code
_entity_poly.pdbx_strand_id
1 'polypeptide(L)'
;MVITRFLHRTLVRLLITVTIVLIAWNELFVYELHKLFWKSIECNSGNCTRILLVADPQLLGENFDKSIYKWIETADSDRYVRMTYKRALKFAKPDIVCFLGDLLDEGSVATNDQFKNYVDRFNSIFHIDDNIKFVHIPGDNDIGGENGEYISNSNIRRFEIEFMNNDIFDYQDRIRFFKINRMLLDISNPQVETNKDRLRIAVSHMPILWAGGPVLRNVLKDIDPHVIFSAHWHDSRIYIYPSSSPGSSHFYERRVEYFALDSFKSRQEYLEIAVPTSSYRMGKLRIGYGFAVIDNGNVLRYTVLWTLSRFIFLALYLIWIVIAIIIIVILNVRRRCISKILKRTHYNRISAPDF
;
A
#
# COMPACT_ATOMS: atom_id res chain seq x y z
N MET A 1 41.46 -3.62 -35.27
CA MET A 1 40.83 -2.38 -34.74
C MET A 1 39.34 -2.26 -35.09
N VAL A 2 38.90 -2.65 -36.30
CA VAL A 2 37.49 -2.61 -36.71
C VAL A 2 36.62 -3.58 -35.90
N ILE A 3 37.03 -4.85 -35.75
CA ILE A 3 36.30 -5.88 -34.98
C ILE A 3 36.11 -5.48 -33.51
N THR A 4 37.13 -4.91 -32.87
CA THR A 4 37.06 -4.49 -31.47
C THR A 4 36.20 -3.24 -31.25
N ARG A 5 36.20 -2.31 -32.22
CA ARG A 5 35.25 -1.17 -32.22
C ARG A 5 33.82 -1.62 -32.48
N PHE A 6 33.61 -2.59 -33.38
CA PHE A 6 32.32 -3.19 -33.66
C PHE A 6 31.77 -3.91 -32.43
N LEU A 7 32.54 -4.81 -31.83
CA LEU A 7 32.16 -5.54 -30.61
C LEU A 7 31.78 -4.60 -29.46
N HIS A 8 32.56 -3.53 -29.26
CA HIS A 8 32.24 -2.53 -28.24
C HIS A 8 30.91 -1.82 -28.52
N ARG A 9 30.66 -1.39 -29.77
CA ARG A 9 29.40 -0.73 -30.15
C ARG A 9 28.21 -1.69 -29.95
N THR A 10 28.36 -2.95 -30.34
CA THR A 10 27.32 -3.97 -30.15
C THR A 10 27.04 -4.21 -28.67
N LEU A 11 28.07 -4.30 -27.82
CA LEU A 11 27.89 -4.53 -26.39
C LEU A 11 27.25 -3.33 -25.69
N VAL A 12 27.63 -2.10 -26.04
CA VAL A 12 26.98 -0.89 -25.53
C VAL A 12 25.51 -0.84 -25.96
N ARG A 13 25.21 -1.15 -27.23
CA ARG A 13 23.81 -1.24 -27.70
C ARG A 13 23.04 -2.29 -26.91
N LEU A 14 23.61 -3.47 -26.68
CA LEU A 14 22.98 -4.51 -25.88
C LEU A 14 22.72 -4.05 -24.45
N LEU A 15 23.67 -3.40 -23.78
CA LEU A 15 23.48 -2.83 -22.43
C LEU A 15 22.32 -1.83 -22.41
N ILE A 16 22.25 -0.93 -23.39
CA ILE A 16 21.16 0.04 -23.50
C ILE A 16 19.82 -0.69 -23.72
N THR A 17 19.76 -1.63 -24.67
CA THR A 17 18.54 -2.40 -24.95
C THR A 17 18.06 -3.18 -23.73
N VAL A 18 18.96 -3.89 -23.03
CA VAL A 18 18.59 -4.64 -21.81
C VAL A 18 18.13 -3.69 -20.71
N THR A 19 18.76 -2.51 -20.55
CA THR A 19 18.32 -1.51 -19.58
C THR A 19 16.91 -1.00 -19.90
N ILE A 20 16.62 -0.68 -21.16
CA ILE A 20 15.29 -0.24 -21.60
C ILE A 20 14.24 -1.33 -21.36
N VAL A 21 14.56 -2.58 -21.72
CA VAL A 21 13.65 -3.72 -21.51
C VAL A 21 13.41 -3.96 -20.02
N LEU A 22 14.45 -3.89 -19.18
CA LEU A 22 14.34 -4.05 -17.74
C LEU A 22 13.44 -2.96 -17.13
N ILE A 23 13.66 -1.69 -17.51
CA ILE A 23 12.82 -0.58 -17.06
C ILE A 23 11.38 -0.79 -17.52
N ALA A 24 11.15 -1.08 -18.80
CA ALA A 24 9.79 -1.30 -19.32
C ALA A 24 9.08 -2.46 -18.60
N TRP A 25 9.80 -3.55 -18.30
CA TRP A 25 9.28 -4.67 -17.55
C TRP A 25 8.92 -4.28 -16.11
N ASN A 26 9.88 -3.76 -15.36
CA ASN A 26 9.77 -3.45 -13.93
C ASN A 26 8.81 -2.29 -13.64
N GLU A 27 8.67 -1.36 -14.58
CA GLU A 27 7.92 -0.11 -14.37
C GLU A 27 6.53 -0.09 -15.02
N LEU A 28 6.25 -0.96 -15.98
CA LEU A 28 5.00 -0.95 -16.73
C LEU A 28 4.38 -2.34 -16.84
N PHE A 29 5.04 -3.28 -17.52
CA PHE A 29 4.40 -4.55 -17.91
C PHE A 29 4.06 -5.45 -16.74
N VAL A 30 4.94 -5.52 -15.74
CA VAL A 30 4.75 -6.44 -14.62
C VAL A 30 3.47 -6.14 -13.82
N TYR A 31 3.11 -4.86 -13.69
CA TYR A 31 1.88 -4.44 -13.02
C TYR A 31 0.62 -4.83 -13.80
N GLU A 32 0.69 -4.90 -15.12
CA GLU A 32 -0.43 -5.34 -15.96
C GLU A 32 -0.68 -6.84 -15.83
N LEU A 33 0.40 -7.63 -15.86
CA LEU A 33 0.34 -9.08 -15.73
C LEU A 33 -0.12 -9.51 -14.32
N HIS A 34 0.32 -8.80 -13.27
CA HIS A 34 -0.01 -9.20 -11.91
C HIS A 34 -1.51 -9.13 -11.59
N LYS A 35 -2.25 -8.24 -12.27
CA LYS A 35 -3.71 -8.15 -12.12
C LYS A 35 -4.44 -9.43 -12.51
N LEU A 36 -3.85 -10.26 -13.36
CA LEU A 36 -4.44 -11.54 -13.77
C LEU A 36 -4.54 -12.55 -12.62
N PHE A 37 -3.78 -12.33 -11.54
CA PHE A 37 -3.86 -13.15 -10.32
C PHE A 37 -4.95 -12.68 -9.36
N TRP A 38 -5.53 -11.50 -9.58
CA TRP A 38 -6.61 -11.00 -8.74
C TRP A 38 -7.91 -11.74 -9.01
N LYS A 39 -8.64 -12.06 -7.95
CA LYS A 39 -9.94 -12.70 -8.04
C LYS A 39 -11.02 -11.64 -8.03
N SER A 40 -11.86 -11.65 -9.06
CA SER A 40 -13.07 -10.84 -9.10
C SER A 40 -14.08 -11.41 -8.11
N ILE A 41 -14.84 -10.52 -7.47
CA ILE A 41 -15.99 -10.88 -6.67
C ILE A 41 -17.22 -10.50 -7.47
N GLU A 42 -18.05 -11.49 -7.78
CA GLU A 42 -19.30 -11.28 -8.50
C GLU A 42 -20.40 -10.79 -7.55
N CYS A 43 -21.26 -9.94 -8.11
CA CYS A 43 -22.42 -9.36 -7.43
C CYS A 43 -23.63 -10.20 -7.83
N ASN A 44 -24.06 -11.12 -6.97
CA ASN A 44 -25.06 -12.11 -7.38
C ASN A 44 -26.48 -11.58 -7.28
N SER A 45 -26.77 -10.69 -6.31
CA SER A 45 -28.12 -10.17 -6.07
C SER A 45 -28.49 -8.92 -6.89
N GLY A 46 -27.53 -8.31 -7.60
CA GLY A 46 -27.70 -7.01 -8.25
C GLY A 46 -27.73 -5.81 -7.29
N ASN A 47 -27.75 -6.04 -5.97
CA ASN A 47 -27.78 -5.00 -4.93
C ASN A 47 -26.61 -5.15 -3.93
N CYS A 48 -25.40 -5.15 -4.45
CA CYS A 48 -24.17 -5.23 -3.66
C CYS A 48 -23.50 -3.87 -3.48
N THR A 49 -22.69 -3.76 -2.43
CA THR A 49 -21.79 -2.62 -2.20
C THR A 49 -20.35 -3.11 -2.24
N ARG A 50 -19.54 -2.51 -3.13
CA ARG A 50 -18.12 -2.81 -3.32
C ARG A 50 -17.28 -1.82 -2.53
N ILE A 51 -16.41 -2.35 -1.68
CA ILE A 51 -15.55 -1.57 -0.79
C ILE A 51 -14.10 -1.91 -1.07
N LEU A 52 -13.31 -0.91 -1.42
CA LEU A 52 -11.85 -1.03 -1.52
C LEU A 52 -11.23 -0.50 -0.23
N LEU A 53 -10.35 -1.27 0.39
CA LEU A 53 -9.72 -0.96 1.66
C LEU A 53 -8.24 -0.66 1.43
N VAL A 54 -7.80 0.52 1.84
CA VAL A 54 -6.43 1.02 1.71
C VAL A 54 -5.89 1.21 3.13
N ALA A 55 -4.87 0.44 3.50
CA ALA A 55 -4.23 0.52 4.80
C ALA A 55 -2.77 0.99 4.65
N ASP A 56 -2.32 1.79 5.61
CA ASP A 56 -0.93 2.19 5.82
C ASP A 56 -0.20 2.61 4.52
N PRO A 57 -0.76 3.53 3.69
CA PRO A 57 -0.03 4.01 2.52
C PRO A 57 1.23 4.81 2.93
N GLN A 58 1.22 5.44 4.12
CA GLN A 58 2.32 6.15 4.77
C GLN A 58 3.18 6.93 3.79
N LEU A 59 2.60 8.00 3.25
CA LEU A 59 3.32 8.91 2.37
C LEU A 59 4.49 9.52 3.14
N LEU A 60 5.69 9.25 2.64
CA LEU A 60 6.94 9.66 3.28
C LEU A 60 6.95 11.18 3.50
N GLY A 61 7.31 11.59 4.71
CA GLY A 61 7.54 12.98 5.09
C GLY A 61 8.98 13.44 4.89
N GLU A 62 9.28 14.65 5.34
CA GLU A 62 10.52 15.40 5.10
C GLU A 62 11.44 15.48 6.34
N ASN A 63 10.96 15.10 7.52
CA ASN A 63 11.63 15.38 8.79
C ASN A 63 12.56 14.25 9.25
N PHE A 64 12.13 13.00 9.18
CA PHE A 64 12.85 11.85 9.74
C PHE A 64 14.05 11.44 8.90
N ASP A 65 13.92 11.45 7.57
CA ASP A 65 15.00 11.09 6.65
C ASP A 65 15.53 12.29 5.87
N LYS A 66 16.76 12.69 6.18
CA LYS A 66 17.47 13.84 5.58
C LYS A 66 18.49 13.41 4.52
N SER A 67 18.40 12.17 4.04
CA SER A 67 19.30 11.64 3.01
C SER A 67 19.21 12.44 1.71
N ILE A 68 20.33 12.61 1.01
CA ILE A 68 20.41 13.38 -0.25
C ILE A 68 19.55 12.79 -1.39
N TYR A 69 19.14 11.52 -1.25
CA TYR A 69 18.32 10.79 -2.21
C TYR A 69 16.86 10.64 -1.77
N LYS A 70 16.43 11.28 -0.68
CA LYS A 70 15.05 11.20 -0.15
C LYS A 70 13.98 11.53 -1.20
N TRP A 71 14.25 12.50 -2.06
CA TRP A 71 13.34 12.87 -3.15
C TRP A 71 13.11 11.72 -4.15
N ILE A 72 14.13 10.87 -4.38
CA ILE A 72 14.00 9.68 -5.23
C ILE A 72 13.14 8.64 -4.52
N GLU A 73 13.37 8.40 -3.23
CA GLU A 73 12.58 7.45 -2.46
C GLU A 73 11.10 7.83 -2.40
N THR A 74 10.86 9.12 -2.16
CA THR A 74 9.52 9.71 -2.11
C THR A 74 8.84 9.59 -3.46
N ALA A 75 9.53 9.95 -4.55
CA ALA A 75 8.99 9.82 -5.90
C ALA A 75 8.72 8.36 -6.30
N ASP A 76 9.59 7.41 -5.91
CA ASP A 76 9.39 5.99 -6.18
C ASP A 76 8.21 5.43 -5.39
N SER A 77 8.11 5.75 -4.09
CA SER A 77 7.02 5.34 -3.21
C SER A 77 5.67 5.87 -3.71
N ASP A 78 5.58 7.18 -3.94
CA ASP A 78 4.36 7.85 -4.43
C ASP A 78 3.92 7.28 -5.78
N ARG A 79 4.89 7.04 -6.68
CA ARG A 79 4.61 6.44 -7.99
C ARG A 79 4.14 4.99 -7.86
N TYR A 80 4.78 4.19 -7.00
CA TYR A 80 4.40 2.81 -6.76
C TYR A 80 2.96 2.73 -6.27
N VAL A 81 2.64 3.44 -5.17
CA VAL A 81 1.31 3.43 -4.55
C VAL A 81 0.26 3.96 -5.52
N ARG A 82 0.52 5.06 -6.23
CA ARG A 82 -0.39 5.60 -7.26
C ARG A 82 -0.69 4.56 -8.35
N MET A 83 0.33 3.85 -8.83
CA MET A 83 0.20 2.88 -9.90
C MET A 83 -0.57 1.62 -9.47
N THR A 84 -0.34 1.13 -8.25
CA THR A 84 -1.03 -0.03 -7.72
C THR A 84 -2.46 0.30 -7.31
N TYR A 85 -2.68 1.46 -6.68
CA TYR A 85 -4.01 1.95 -6.29
C TYR A 85 -4.89 2.16 -7.52
N LYS A 86 -4.43 2.88 -8.54
CA LYS A 86 -5.20 3.11 -9.78
C LYS A 86 -5.66 1.80 -10.44
N ARG A 87 -4.84 0.76 -10.35
CA ARG A 87 -5.15 -0.58 -10.87
C ARG A 87 -6.17 -1.30 -10.00
N ALA A 88 -5.99 -1.27 -8.68
CA ALA A 88 -6.94 -1.83 -7.73
C ALA A 88 -8.31 -1.17 -7.88
N LEU A 89 -8.36 0.16 -7.99
CA LEU A 89 -9.57 0.95 -8.24
C LEU A 89 -10.27 0.52 -9.54
N LYS A 90 -9.54 0.44 -10.66
CA LYS A 90 -10.08 0.02 -11.96
C LYS A 90 -10.59 -1.43 -11.95
N PHE A 91 -9.94 -2.31 -11.19
CA PHE A 91 -10.32 -3.71 -11.07
C PHE A 91 -11.55 -3.90 -10.19
N ALA A 92 -11.53 -3.33 -8.99
CA ALA A 92 -12.57 -3.47 -7.98
C ALA A 92 -13.87 -2.75 -8.38
N LYS A 93 -13.73 -1.57 -9.03
CA LYS A 93 -14.81 -0.62 -9.30
C LYS A 93 -15.65 -0.36 -8.03
N PRO A 94 -15.03 0.14 -6.95
CA PRO A 94 -15.69 0.25 -5.68
C PRO A 94 -16.71 1.40 -5.66
N ASP A 95 -17.75 1.24 -4.86
CA ASP A 95 -18.66 2.31 -4.47
C ASP A 95 -18.05 3.17 -3.36
N ILE A 96 -17.25 2.54 -2.50
CA ILE A 96 -16.64 3.13 -1.32
C ILE A 96 -15.16 2.76 -1.25
N VAL A 97 -14.30 3.74 -0.97
CA VAL A 97 -12.91 3.51 -0.59
C VAL A 97 -12.72 3.89 0.87
N CYS A 98 -12.23 2.94 1.66
CA CYS A 98 -11.92 3.12 3.08
C CYS A 98 -10.41 3.21 3.26
N PHE A 99 -9.93 4.35 3.74
CA PHE A 99 -8.56 4.59 4.16
C PHE A 99 -8.45 4.35 5.67
N LEU A 100 -7.71 3.32 6.07
CA LEU A 100 -7.69 2.76 7.42
C LEU A 100 -6.56 3.32 8.31
N GLY A 101 -6.24 4.61 8.14
CA GLY A 101 -5.20 5.29 8.91
C GLY A 101 -3.79 5.10 8.36
N ASP A 102 -2.86 5.81 9.00
CA ASP A 102 -1.47 5.96 8.61
C ASP A 102 -1.34 6.42 7.16
N LEU A 103 -2.06 7.50 6.86
CA LEU A 103 -2.08 8.12 5.54
C LEU A 103 -0.73 8.79 5.25
N LEU A 104 -0.21 9.45 6.27
CA LEU A 104 1.02 10.21 6.27
C LEU A 104 2.01 9.57 7.23
N ASP A 105 3.29 9.49 6.84
CA ASP A 105 4.38 8.95 7.67
C ASP A 105 4.75 9.88 8.83
N GLU A 106 4.50 11.18 8.68
CA GLU A 106 4.91 12.22 9.63
C GLU A 106 3.76 13.18 9.96
N GLY A 107 2.52 12.71 9.82
CA GLY A 107 1.34 13.52 10.05
C GLY A 107 1.29 14.10 11.47
N SER A 108 1.83 13.41 12.48
CA SER A 108 1.85 13.85 13.88
C SER A 108 2.87 14.95 14.18
N VAL A 109 4.03 14.92 13.50
CA VAL A 109 5.16 15.83 13.76
C VAL A 109 5.30 16.98 12.75
N ALA A 110 4.54 16.94 11.66
CA ALA A 110 4.60 17.94 10.60
C ALA A 110 4.23 19.36 11.10
N THR A 111 4.90 20.37 10.54
CA THR A 111 4.37 21.75 10.58
C THR A 111 3.10 21.86 9.75
N ASN A 112 2.34 22.96 9.90
CA ASN A 112 1.11 23.15 9.10
C ASN A 112 1.38 23.18 7.59
N ASP A 113 2.49 23.79 7.16
CA ASP A 113 2.86 23.85 5.74
C ASP A 113 3.27 22.47 5.21
N GLN A 114 4.05 21.71 5.98
CA GLN A 114 4.42 20.33 5.64
C GLN A 114 3.17 19.45 5.55
N PHE A 115 2.29 19.52 6.55
CA PHE A 115 1.05 18.76 6.57
C PHE A 115 0.20 19.04 5.33
N LYS A 116 0.04 20.32 4.96
CA LYS A 116 -0.66 20.72 3.74
C LYS A 116 0.00 20.13 2.48
N ASN A 117 1.32 20.19 2.36
CA ASN A 117 2.03 19.58 1.23
C ASN A 117 1.82 18.05 1.17
N TYR A 118 1.75 17.39 2.33
CA TYR A 118 1.49 15.95 2.41
C TYR A 118 0.05 15.61 1.98
N VAL A 119 -0.93 16.42 2.39
CA VAL A 119 -2.34 16.31 1.98
C VAL A 119 -2.49 16.54 0.47
N ASP A 120 -1.85 17.56 -0.10
CA ASP A 120 -1.86 17.82 -1.55
C ASP A 120 -1.28 16.62 -2.33
N ARG A 121 -0.18 16.05 -1.83
CA ARG A 121 0.40 14.82 -2.40
C ARG A 121 -0.55 13.64 -2.29
N PHE A 122 -1.18 13.43 -1.13
CA PHE A 122 -2.19 12.38 -0.93
C PHE A 122 -3.32 12.49 -1.95
N ASN A 123 -3.91 13.67 -2.07
CA ASN A 123 -5.00 13.93 -3.02
C ASN A 123 -4.56 13.66 -4.47
N SER A 124 -3.33 14.01 -4.85
CA SER A 124 -2.78 13.72 -6.18
C SER A 124 -2.57 12.23 -6.48
N ILE A 125 -2.51 11.38 -5.46
CA ILE A 125 -2.28 9.93 -5.57
C ILE A 125 -3.61 9.19 -5.58
N PHE A 126 -4.54 9.60 -4.71
CA PHE A 126 -5.72 8.83 -4.36
C PHE A 126 -7.04 9.39 -4.87
N HIS A 127 -7.14 10.69 -5.17
CA HIS A 127 -8.37 11.30 -5.69
C HIS A 127 -8.44 11.15 -7.21
N ILE A 128 -9.32 10.27 -7.69
CA ILE A 128 -9.40 9.90 -9.13
C ILE A 128 -10.81 10.06 -9.70
N ASP A 129 -11.88 9.95 -8.90
CA ASP A 129 -13.27 9.96 -9.36
C ASP A 129 -14.22 10.50 -8.28
N ASP A 130 -15.07 11.47 -8.63
CA ASP A 130 -16.02 12.12 -7.72
C ASP A 130 -17.25 11.23 -7.39
N ASN A 131 -17.45 10.14 -8.12
CA ASN A 131 -18.56 9.22 -7.89
C ASN A 131 -18.31 8.24 -6.72
N ILE A 132 -17.07 8.13 -6.27
CA ILE A 132 -16.66 7.22 -5.19
C ILE A 132 -16.80 7.93 -3.85
N LYS A 133 -17.33 7.22 -2.85
CA LYS A 133 -17.39 7.73 -1.48
C LYS A 133 -16.15 7.34 -0.70
N PHE A 134 -15.59 8.30 0.05
CA PHE A 134 -14.37 8.09 0.81
C PHE A 134 -14.65 8.09 2.31
N VAL A 135 -14.10 7.09 3.00
CA VAL A 135 -14.12 6.97 4.46
C VAL A 135 -12.67 6.99 4.91
N HIS A 136 -12.27 8.03 5.64
CA HIS A 136 -10.95 8.13 6.27
C HIS A 136 -11.08 8.00 7.78
N ILE A 137 -10.08 7.36 8.38
CA ILE A 137 -9.80 7.38 9.82
C ILE A 137 -8.31 7.66 10.02
N PRO A 138 -7.90 8.25 11.15
CA PRO A 138 -6.49 8.47 11.44
C PRO A 138 -5.82 7.20 11.98
N GLY A 139 -4.53 7.06 11.68
CA GLY A 139 -3.60 6.17 12.40
C GLY A 139 -2.68 6.95 13.34
N ASP A 140 -1.76 6.24 13.99
CA ASP A 140 -0.84 6.84 14.95
C ASP A 140 0.19 7.77 14.31
N ASN A 141 0.63 7.49 13.08
CA ASN A 141 1.52 8.40 12.35
C ASN A 141 0.82 9.67 11.87
N ASP A 142 -0.52 9.66 11.76
CA ASP A 142 -1.30 10.81 11.31
C ASP A 142 -1.50 11.87 12.41
N ILE A 143 -1.79 11.43 13.63
CA ILE A 143 -2.19 12.31 14.74
C ILE A 143 -1.33 12.19 16.01
N GLY A 144 -0.51 11.15 16.09
CA GLY A 144 0.27 10.73 17.26
C GLY A 144 -0.34 9.50 17.93
N GLY A 145 0.35 8.97 18.93
CA GLY A 145 -0.11 7.84 19.75
C GLY A 145 0.79 6.61 19.66
N GLU A 146 1.74 6.60 18.72
CA GLU A 146 2.72 5.53 18.59
C GLU A 146 3.57 5.49 19.87
N ASN A 147 3.69 4.31 20.50
CA ASN A 147 4.50 4.10 21.71
C ASN A 147 4.25 5.11 22.85
N GLY A 148 3.02 5.65 22.95
CA GLY A 148 2.66 6.63 23.97
C GLY A 148 3.02 8.07 23.64
N GLU A 149 3.33 8.38 22.38
CA GLU A 149 3.42 9.75 21.88
C GLU A 149 2.13 10.53 22.22
N TYR A 150 2.29 11.79 22.60
CA TYR A 150 1.17 12.67 22.88
C TYR A 150 0.33 12.94 21.62
N ILE A 151 -0.97 12.66 21.70
CA ILE A 151 -1.92 12.97 20.63
C ILE A 151 -2.36 14.41 20.78
N SER A 152 -1.88 15.29 19.89
CA SER A 152 -2.20 16.71 19.96
C SER A 152 -3.60 17.01 19.42
N ASN A 153 -4.36 17.85 20.13
CA ASN A 153 -5.63 18.40 19.65
C ASN A 153 -5.48 19.13 18.31
N SER A 154 -4.33 19.77 18.06
CA SER A 154 -4.05 20.42 16.76
C SER A 154 -3.94 19.40 15.63
N ASN A 155 -3.33 18.24 15.90
CA ASN A 155 -3.14 17.18 14.92
C ASN A 155 -4.47 16.51 14.58
N ILE A 156 -5.27 16.20 15.60
CA ILE A 156 -6.63 15.69 15.44
C ILE A 156 -7.43 16.67 14.58
N ARG A 157 -7.44 17.96 14.94
CA ARG A 157 -8.25 18.97 14.26
C ARG A 157 -7.86 19.15 12.79
N ARG A 158 -6.57 19.22 12.47
CA ARG A 158 -6.12 19.36 11.07
C ARG A 158 -6.42 18.11 10.25
N PHE A 159 -6.30 16.91 10.84
CA PHE A 159 -6.67 15.67 10.16
C PHE A 159 -8.17 15.63 9.87
N GLU A 160 -9.01 16.00 10.85
CA GLU A 160 -10.45 16.07 10.67
C GLU A 160 -10.83 17.02 9.54
N ILE A 161 -10.28 18.24 9.53
CA ILE A 161 -10.57 19.25 8.51
C ILE A 161 -10.25 18.74 7.09
N GLU A 162 -9.14 18.03 6.90
CA GLU A 162 -8.70 17.61 5.57
C GLU A 162 -9.28 16.26 5.13
N PHE A 163 -9.53 15.33 6.06
CA PHE A 163 -9.89 13.95 5.74
C PHE A 163 -11.25 13.49 6.28
N MET A 164 -11.79 14.10 7.34
CA MET A 164 -13.00 13.63 8.03
C MET A 164 -14.08 14.70 8.12
N ASN A 165 -15.11 14.58 7.29
CA ASN A 165 -16.27 15.47 7.38
C ASN A 165 -17.27 15.11 8.49
N ASN A 166 -17.40 13.83 8.87
CA ASN A 166 -18.33 13.32 9.89
C ASN A 166 -17.80 12.03 10.54
N ASP A 167 -18.21 11.74 11.78
CA ASP A 167 -17.85 10.51 12.53
C ASP A 167 -18.57 9.27 12.01
N ILE A 168 -19.83 9.43 11.60
CA ILE A 168 -20.64 8.38 10.99
C ILE A 168 -20.79 8.66 9.49
N PHE A 169 -20.77 7.59 8.70
CA PHE A 169 -21.06 7.65 7.27
C PHE A 169 -22.11 6.59 6.90
N ASP A 170 -23.29 7.05 6.47
CA ASP A 170 -24.37 6.19 5.98
C ASP A 170 -24.33 6.11 4.46
N TYR A 171 -24.48 4.90 3.92
CA TYR A 171 -24.51 4.63 2.48
C TYR A 171 -25.81 3.95 2.08
N GLN A 172 -26.56 4.64 1.20
CA GLN A 172 -27.85 4.20 0.65
C GLN A 172 -28.86 3.75 1.73
N ASP A 173 -28.80 4.34 2.93
CA ASP A 173 -29.61 3.97 4.10
C ASP A 173 -29.54 2.50 4.55
N ARG A 174 -28.67 1.68 3.95
CA ARG A 174 -28.53 0.25 4.25
C ARG A 174 -27.31 -0.07 5.09
N ILE A 175 -26.22 0.68 4.88
CA ILE A 175 -24.94 0.44 5.53
C ILE A 175 -24.56 1.68 6.33
N ARG A 176 -24.16 1.47 7.58
CA ARG A 176 -23.63 2.50 8.47
C ARG A 176 -22.20 2.19 8.85
N PHE A 177 -21.30 3.12 8.57
CA PHE A 177 -19.90 3.06 8.97
C PHE A 177 -19.69 3.80 10.30
N PHE A 178 -19.04 3.12 11.23
CA PHE A 178 -18.56 3.69 12.48
C PHE A 178 -17.05 3.83 12.43
N LYS A 179 -16.56 5.06 12.55
CA LYS A 179 -15.14 5.37 12.62
C LYS A 179 -14.69 5.33 14.07
N ILE A 180 -13.92 4.31 14.42
CA ILE A 180 -13.46 4.10 15.79
C ILE A 180 -12.00 4.52 15.89
N ASN A 181 -11.72 5.51 16.73
CA ASN A 181 -10.36 5.90 17.07
C ASN A 181 -9.96 5.25 18.40
N ARG A 182 -9.33 4.07 18.31
CA ARG A 182 -8.88 3.32 19.49
C ARG A 182 -7.86 4.09 20.33
N MET A 183 -7.00 4.90 19.69
CA MET A 183 -5.94 5.65 20.38
C MET A 183 -6.53 6.71 21.31
N LEU A 184 -7.66 7.30 20.93
CA LEU A 184 -8.42 8.25 21.75
C LEU A 184 -9.52 7.61 22.62
N LEU A 185 -9.68 6.28 22.55
CA LEU A 185 -10.83 5.56 23.12
C LEU A 185 -12.19 6.11 22.63
N ASP A 186 -12.20 6.73 21.45
CA ASP A 186 -13.36 7.37 20.86
C ASP A 186 -14.16 6.38 20.02
N ILE A 187 -15.43 6.26 20.39
CA ILE A 187 -16.44 5.37 19.83
C ILE A 187 -17.73 6.14 19.54
N SER A 188 -17.60 7.42 19.17
CA SER A 188 -18.70 8.35 18.94
C SER A 188 -19.87 7.70 18.19
N ASN A 189 -21.00 7.62 18.88
CA ASN A 189 -22.20 6.92 18.42
C ASN A 189 -23.44 7.69 18.86
N PRO A 190 -23.71 8.87 18.26
CA PRO A 190 -24.83 9.72 18.65
C PRO A 190 -26.21 9.12 18.32
N GLN A 191 -26.30 8.02 17.56
CA GLN A 191 -27.57 7.49 17.02
C GLN A 191 -27.82 6.01 17.39
N VAL A 192 -27.49 5.62 18.64
CA VAL A 192 -27.59 4.23 19.15
C VAL A 192 -28.91 3.53 18.78
N GLU A 193 -30.04 4.22 18.88
CA GLU A 193 -31.38 3.64 18.69
C GLU A 193 -31.64 3.15 17.26
N THR A 194 -31.03 3.80 16.25
CA THR A 194 -31.26 3.50 14.82
C THR A 194 -30.19 2.59 14.21
N ASN A 195 -29.22 2.17 15.01
CA ASN A 195 -28.11 1.35 14.55
C ASN A 195 -28.57 -0.02 14.05
N LYS A 196 -29.62 -0.58 14.67
CA LYS A 196 -30.12 -1.92 14.37
C LYS A 196 -30.79 -2.02 13.00
N ASP A 197 -31.25 -0.89 12.46
CA ASP A 197 -31.97 -0.84 11.18
C ASP A 197 -31.06 -1.03 9.97
N ARG A 198 -29.74 -1.00 10.17
CA ARG A 198 -28.72 -0.99 9.11
C ARG A 198 -27.65 -2.04 9.34
N LEU A 199 -26.98 -2.45 8.27
CA LEU A 199 -25.72 -3.18 8.36
C LEU A 199 -24.64 -2.26 8.91
N ARG A 200 -24.13 -2.59 10.08
CA ARG A 200 -23.09 -1.84 10.80
C ARG A 200 -21.70 -2.36 10.46
N ILE A 201 -20.88 -1.50 9.87
CA ILE A 201 -19.45 -1.74 9.60
C ILE A 201 -18.64 -0.82 10.51
N ALA A 202 -17.72 -1.38 11.27
CA ALA A 202 -16.77 -0.60 12.03
C ALA A 202 -15.43 -0.53 11.29
N VAL A 203 -14.80 0.64 11.29
CA VAL A 203 -13.44 0.84 10.77
C VAL A 203 -12.58 1.41 11.89
N SER A 204 -11.41 0.83 12.12
CA SER A 204 -10.45 1.32 13.12
C SER A 204 -9.03 1.08 12.64
N HIS A 205 -8.09 1.99 12.89
CA HIS A 205 -6.72 1.76 12.47
C HIS A 205 -6.10 0.59 13.26
N MET A 206 -6.09 0.69 14.59
CA MET A 206 -5.62 -0.38 15.46
C MET A 206 -6.69 -1.47 15.66
N PRO A 207 -6.32 -2.76 15.65
CA PRO A 207 -7.30 -3.84 15.84
C PRO A 207 -8.06 -3.79 17.17
N ILE A 208 -9.33 -4.21 17.14
CA ILE A 208 -10.26 -4.10 18.27
C ILE A 208 -10.42 -5.42 19.02
N LEU A 209 -10.77 -6.50 18.31
CA LEU A 209 -11.09 -7.81 18.88
C LEU A 209 -9.88 -8.46 19.53
N TRP A 210 -8.70 -8.34 18.90
CA TRP A 210 -7.47 -8.90 19.44
C TRP A 210 -6.95 -8.15 20.66
N ALA A 211 -6.98 -6.82 20.61
CA ALA A 211 -6.40 -5.99 21.65
C ALA A 211 -7.28 -5.92 22.93
N GLY A 212 -8.57 -6.26 22.82
CA GLY A 212 -9.47 -6.39 23.95
C GLY A 212 -9.69 -5.09 24.73
N GLY A 213 -10.01 -5.23 26.02
CA GLY A 213 -10.13 -4.13 26.97
C GLY A 213 -11.48 -3.38 26.95
N PRO A 214 -11.55 -2.19 27.58
CA PRO A 214 -12.78 -1.39 27.64
C PRO A 214 -13.33 -1.00 26.26
N VAL A 215 -12.46 -0.64 25.31
CA VAL A 215 -12.86 -0.28 23.94
C VAL A 215 -13.62 -1.42 23.28
N LEU A 216 -13.10 -2.66 23.35
CA LEU A 216 -13.79 -3.82 22.81
C LEU A 216 -15.21 -3.91 23.39
N ARG A 217 -15.35 -3.88 24.71
CA ARG A 217 -16.67 -4.00 25.37
C ARG A 217 -17.64 -2.94 24.90
N ASN A 218 -17.21 -1.70 24.80
CA ASN A 218 -18.08 -0.61 24.37
C ASN A 218 -18.44 -0.71 22.88
N VAL A 219 -17.49 -1.10 22.02
CA VAL A 219 -17.77 -1.35 20.59
C VAL A 219 -18.80 -2.46 20.43
N LEU A 220 -18.64 -3.60 21.12
CA LEU A 220 -19.60 -4.70 21.02
C LEU A 220 -20.98 -4.32 21.58
N LYS A 221 -21.02 -3.55 22.67
CA LYS A 221 -22.26 -3.17 23.34
C LYS A 221 -23.02 -2.07 22.59
N ASP A 222 -22.34 -0.99 22.22
CA ASP A 222 -22.98 0.24 21.76
C ASP A 222 -23.09 0.28 20.23
N ILE A 223 -22.13 -0.32 19.53
CA ILE A 223 -22.12 -0.40 18.05
C ILE A 223 -22.67 -1.75 17.58
N ASP A 224 -22.30 -2.86 18.22
CA ASP A 224 -22.66 -4.21 17.77
C ASP A 224 -22.38 -4.43 16.25
N PRO A 225 -21.12 -4.29 15.78
CA PRO A 225 -20.80 -4.30 14.36
C PRO A 225 -20.94 -5.71 13.74
N HIS A 226 -21.34 -5.79 12.46
CA HIS A 226 -21.37 -7.06 11.72
C HIS A 226 -19.99 -7.46 11.22
N VAL A 227 -19.16 -6.48 10.89
CA VAL A 227 -17.75 -6.66 10.53
C VAL A 227 -16.95 -5.44 10.96
N ILE A 228 -15.71 -5.68 11.37
CA ILE A 228 -14.70 -4.66 11.65
C ILE A 228 -13.59 -4.77 10.59
N PHE A 229 -13.18 -3.65 10.01
CA PHE A 229 -11.96 -3.58 9.19
C PHE A 229 -10.90 -2.78 9.93
N SER A 230 -9.68 -3.32 10.00
CA SER A 230 -8.55 -2.67 10.66
C SER A 230 -7.22 -2.78 9.93
N ALA A 231 -6.16 -2.19 10.47
CA ALA A 231 -4.84 -2.06 9.86
C ALA A 231 -3.71 -2.16 10.91
N HIS A 232 -2.74 -1.25 10.89
CA HIS A 232 -1.66 -1.05 11.87
C HIS A 232 -0.54 -2.12 11.87
N TRP A 233 -0.86 -3.42 11.77
CA TRP A 233 0.18 -4.47 11.78
C TRP A 233 0.87 -4.69 10.44
N HIS A 234 0.41 -3.97 9.41
CA HIS A 234 0.89 -4.03 8.03
C HIS A 234 0.76 -5.45 7.42
N ASP A 235 -0.15 -6.27 7.97
CA ASP A 235 -0.28 -7.69 7.65
C ASP A 235 -1.75 -8.10 7.58
N SER A 236 -2.09 -9.02 6.68
CA SER A 236 -3.50 -9.44 6.52
C SER A 236 -3.86 -10.57 7.46
N ARG A 237 -4.89 -10.35 8.27
CA ARG A 237 -5.33 -11.30 9.29
C ARG A 237 -6.84 -11.28 9.45
N ILE A 238 -7.40 -12.43 9.80
CA ILE A 238 -8.80 -12.57 10.17
C ILE A 238 -8.88 -12.99 11.64
N TYR A 239 -9.68 -12.25 12.40
CA TYR A 239 -9.97 -12.47 13.80
C TYR A 239 -11.46 -12.75 13.98
N ILE A 240 -11.77 -13.74 14.82
CA ILE A 240 -13.14 -14.07 15.24
C ILE A 240 -13.19 -13.97 16.76
N TYR A 241 -14.23 -13.36 17.33
CA TYR A 241 -14.39 -13.20 18.77
C TYR A 241 -15.84 -13.46 19.21
N PRO A 242 -16.11 -14.17 20.31
CA PRO A 242 -15.15 -14.95 21.09
C PRO A 242 -14.70 -16.17 20.27
N SER A 243 -13.39 -16.45 20.24
CA SER A 243 -12.88 -17.61 19.52
C SER A 243 -12.77 -18.83 20.42
N SER A 244 -13.09 -20.00 19.90
CA SER A 244 -12.80 -21.29 20.54
C SER A 244 -11.30 -21.66 20.50
N SER A 245 -10.49 -20.93 19.72
CA SER A 245 -9.02 -21.04 19.72
C SER A 245 -8.39 -19.63 19.70
N PRO A 246 -7.45 -19.31 20.61
CA PRO A 246 -6.82 -17.99 20.66
C PRO A 246 -5.86 -17.83 19.47
N GLY A 247 -6.40 -17.47 18.31
CA GLY A 247 -5.60 -17.39 17.10
C GLY A 247 -6.25 -16.49 16.07
N SER A 248 -5.52 -15.47 15.66
CA SER A 248 -5.72 -14.85 14.35
C SER A 248 -5.27 -15.82 13.28
N SER A 249 -6.03 -15.97 12.20
CA SER A 249 -5.52 -16.64 11.01
C SER A 249 -4.85 -15.61 10.11
N HIS A 250 -3.60 -15.85 9.73
CA HIS A 250 -3.01 -15.09 8.64
C HIS A 250 -3.80 -15.39 7.37
N PHE A 251 -4.16 -14.34 6.63
CA PHE A 251 -4.88 -14.48 5.38
C PHE A 251 -3.96 -14.10 4.23
N TYR A 252 -3.35 -15.09 3.59
CA TYR A 252 -2.41 -14.88 2.48
C TYR A 252 -2.86 -15.58 1.20
N GLU A 253 -3.96 -16.30 1.27
CA GLU A 253 -4.53 -17.02 0.16
C GLU A 253 -4.98 -16.06 -0.94
N ARG A 254 -4.75 -16.45 -2.19
CA ARG A 254 -5.25 -15.73 -3.37
C ARG A 254 -6.64 -16.24 -3.75
N ARG A 255 -7.54 -16.25 -2.77
CA ARG A 255 -8.92 -16.73 -2.93
C ARG A 255 -9.90 -15.73 -2.33
N VAL A 256 -11.15 -15.85 -2.75
CA VAL A 256 -12.26 -15.10 -2.14
C VAL A 256 -12.74 -15.90 -0.93
N GLU A 257 -12.76 -15.26 0.24
CA GLU A 257 -13.39 -15.77 1.45
C GLU A 257 -14.83 -15.31 1.54
N TYR A 258 -15.66 -16.13 2.18
CA TYR A 258 -17.10 -15.92 2.30
C TYR A 258 -17.49 -15.94 3.78
N PHE A 259 -18.16 -14.88 4.21
CA PHE A 259 -18.61 -14.71 5.59
C PHE A 259 -20.10 -14.41 5.59
N ALA A 260 -20.89 -15.30 6.18
CA ALA A 260 -22.31 -15.08 6.43
C ALA A 260 -22.48 -14.27 7.72
N LEU A 261 -22.63 -12.96 7.60
CA LEU A 261 -22.61 -12.03 8.74
C LEU A 261 -23.73 -12.32 9.74
N ASP A 262 -24.92 -12.70 9.26
CA ASP A 262 -26.05 -13.09 10.13
C ASP A 262 -25.74 -14.32 10.98
N SER A 263 -24.95 -15.26 10.45
CA SER A 263 -24.54 -16.47 11.17
C SER A 263 -23.55 -16.15 12.29
N PHE A 264 -22.68 -15.16 12.10
CA PHE A 264 -21.83 -14.64 13.17
C PHE A 264 -22.70 -13.99 14.26
N LYS A 265 -23.65 -13.15 13.88
CA LYS A 265 -24.60 -12.53 14.83
C LYS A 265 -25.41 -13.54 15.63
N SER A 266 -25.96 -14.57 14.99
CA SER A 266 -26.75 -15.59 15.69
C SER A 266 -25.91 -16.40 16.70
N ARG A 267 -24.61 -16.53 16.45
CA ARG A 267 -23.65 -17.21 17.34
C ARG A 267 -23.01 -16.28 18.36
N GLN A 268 -23.39 -15.00 18.38
CA GLN A 268 -22.75 -13.95 19.18
C GLN A 268 -21.24 -13.82 18.94
N GLU A 269 -20.84 -14.08 17.69
CA GLU A 269 -19.47 -13.94 17.22
C GLU A 269 -19.32 -12.64 16.39
N TYR A 270 -18.11 -12.10 16.39
CA TYR A 270 -17.72 -10.88 15.70
C TYR A 270 -16.53 -11.17 14.81
N LEU A 271 -16.57 -10.61 13.60
CA LEU A 271 -15.53 -10.74 12.60
C LEU A 271 -14.73 -9.45 12.50
N GLU A 272 -13.42 -9.55 12.57
CA GLU A 272 -12.50 -8.47 12.26
C GLU A 272 -11.48 -8.90 11.20
N ILE A 273 -11.29 -8.05 10.20
CA ILE A 273 -10.35 -8.28 9.10
C ILE A 273 -9.31 -7.16 9.13
N ALA A 274 -8.08 -7.51 9.50
CA ALA A 274 -6.93 -6.63 9.35
C ALA A 274 -6.44 -6.67 7.90
N VAL A 275 -6.34 -5.49 7.30
CA VAL A 275 -5.96 -5.25 5.92
C VAL A 275 -4.44 -5.04 5.86
N PRO A 276 -3.72 -5.64 4.90
CA PRO A 276 -2.28 -5.46 4.80
C PRO A 276 -1.95 -4.05 4.32
N THR A 277 -0.73 -3.58 4.62
CA THR A 277 -0.24 -2.31 4.09
C THR A 277 -0.23 -2.29 2.56
N SER A 278 -0.56 -1.13 2.01
CA SER A 278 -0.51 -0.85 0.57
C SER A 278 0.86 -0.34 0.11
N SER A 279 1.77 -0.04 1.04
CA SER A 279 3.07 0.55 0.76
C SER A 279 4.22 -0.42 1.06
N TYR A 280 5.15 -0.55 0.12
CA TYR A 280 6.36 -1.35 0.35
C TYR A 280 7.30 -0.68 1.37
N ARG A 281 7.12 0.61 1.65
CA ARG A 281 7.95 1.35 2.62
C ARG A 281 7.79 0.85 4.05
N MET A 282 6.74 0.08 4.32
CA MET A 282 6.52 -0.61 5.58
C MET A 282 7.34 -1.89 5.77
N GLY A 283 8.31 -2.14 4.90
CA GLY A 283 9.24 -3.26 5.04
C GLY A 283 8.59 -4.63 4.80
N LYS A 284 7.35 -4.66 4.28
CA LYS A 284 6.62 -5.90 4.01
C LYS A 284 6.82 -6.35 2.57
N LEU A 285 7.01 -7.66 2.39
CA LEU A 285 7.04 -8.28 1.07
C LEU A 285 5.62 -8.52 0.52
N ARG A 286 4.65 -8.74 1.41
CA ARG A 286 3.24 -8.98 1.07
C ARG A 286 2.47 -7.72 1.33
N ILE A 287 2.08 -7.06 0.25
CA ILE A 287 1.41 -5.76 0.26
C ILE A 287 0.24 -5.81 -0.71
N GLY A 288 -0.78 -4.99 -0.49
CA GLY A 288 -1.96 -5.02 -1.33
C GLY A 288 -3.09 -4.13 -0.83
N TYR A 289 -4.27 -4.36 -1.37
CA TYR A 289 -5.50 -3.66 -1.00
C TYR A 289 -6.56 -4.68 -0.62
N GLY A 290 -7.26 -4.46 0.49
CA GLY A 290 -8.43 -5.28 0.81
C GLY A 290 -9.55 -4.98 -0.19
N PHE A 291 -10.26 -5.99 -0.65
CA PHE A 291 -11.42 -5.83 -1.51
C PHE A 291 -12.57 -6.64 -0.95
N ALA A 292 -13.60 -5.92 -0.50
CA ALA A 292 -14.80 -6.46 0.10
C ALA A 292 -16.01 -6.19 -0.79
N VAL A 293 -16.94 -7.13 -0.84
CA VAL A 293 -18.27 -6.93 -1.42
C VAL A 293 -19.30 -7.41 -0.42
N ILE A 294 -20.18 -6.51 0.00
CA ILE A 294 -21.37 -6.82 0.76
C ILE A 294 -22.48 -7.11 -0.24
N ASP A 295 -23.02 -8.32 -0.22
CA ASP A 295 -24.08 -8.77 -1.12
C ASP A 295 -25.34 -9.08 -0.30
N ASN A 296 -26.49 -8.60 -0.78
CA ASN A 296 -27.79 -8.76 -0.13
C ASN A 296 -27.86 -8.33 1.35
N GLY A 297 -26.94 -7.47 1.79
CA GLY A 297 -26.92 -6.92 3.15
C GLY A 297 -26.46 -7.88 4.25
N ASN A 298 -26.12 -9.13 3.96
CA ASN A 298 -25.73 -10.12 4.97
C ASN A 298 -24.59 -11.06 4.58
N VAL A 299 -24.15 -11.07 3.32
CA VAL A 299 -23.00 -11.86 2.88
C VAL A 299 -21.83 -10.93 2.58
N LEU A 300 -20.73 -11.09 3.32
CA LEU A 300 -19.46 -10.46 3.02
C LEU A 300 -18.59 -11.43 2.23
N ARG A 301 -18.12 -10.98 1.06
CA ARG A 301 -17.05 -11.63 0.31
C ARG A 301 -15.80 -10.76 0.38
N TYR A 302 -14.65 -11.36 0.69
CA TYR A 302 -13.41 -10.63 0.88
C TYR A 302 -12.23 -11.31 0.18
N THR A 303 -11.34 -10.52 -0.40
CA THR A 303 -10.03 -10.97 -0.89
C THR A 303 -9.04 -9.83 -0.70
N VAL A 304 -7.74 -10.14 -0.77
CA VAL A 304 -6.71 -9.11 -0.92
C VAL A 304 -6.27 -9.06 -2.39
N LEU A 305 -6.25 -7.86 -2.96
CA LEU A 305 -5.63 -7.56 -4.24
C LEU A 305 -4.13 -7.42 -4.04
N TRP A 306 -3.45 -8.55 -3.83
CA TRP A 306 -2.01 -8.61 -3.58
C TRP A 306 -1.25 -7.93 -4.71
N THR A 307 -0.32 -7.05 -4.38
CA THR A 307 0.55 -6.37 -5.35
C THR A 307 1.94 -6.98 -5.35
N LEU A 308 2.76 -6.52 -6.29
CA LEU A 308 4.13 -6.96 -6.46
C LEU A 308 5.03 -6.35 -5.39
N SER A 309 5.90 -7.16 -4.78
CA SER A 309 6.92 -6.62 -3.87
C SER A 309 7.92 -5.73 -4.63
N ARG A 310 7.94 -4.42 -4.35
CA ARG A 310 8.86 -3.47 -4.99
C ARG A 310 10.34 -3.82 -4.73
N PHE A 311 10.65 -4.39 -3.57
CA PHE A 311 12.00 -4.81 -3.18
C PHE A 311 12.66 -5.76 -4.20
N ILE A 312 11.89 -6.66 -4.81
CA ILE A 312 12.40 -7.58 -5.83
C ILE A 312 12.92 -6.80 -7.05
N PHE A 313 12.19 -5.78 -7.50
CA PHE A 313 12.56 -4.98 -8.67
C PHE A 313 13.72 -4.03 -8.38
N LEU A 314 13.78 -3.47 -7.17
CA LEU A 314 14.93 -2.69 -6.71
C LEU A 314 16.19 -3.55 -6.66
N ALA A 315 16.10 -4.79 -6.16
CA ALA A 315 17.22 -5.73 -6.18
C ALA A 315 17.65 -6.09 -7.62
N LEU A 316 16.70 -6.29 -8.55
CA LEU A 316 17.00 -6.51 -9.97
C LEU A 316 17.75 -5.33 -10.59
N TYR A 317 17.36 -4.08 -10.27
CA TYR A 317 18.10 -2.91 -10.74
C TYR A 317 19.52 -2.86 -10.17
N LEU A 318 19.69 -3.14 -8.87
CA LEU A 318 21.01 -3.14 -8.25
C LEU A 318 21.93 -4.18 -8.89
N ILE A 319 21.43 -5.41 -9.09
CA ILE A 319 22.16 -6.48 -9.77
C ILE A 319 22.54 -6.05 -11.19
N TRP A 320 21.60 -5.46 -11.94
CA TRP A 320 21.85 -4.99 -13.30
C TRP A 320 22.91 -3.88 -13.35
N ILE A 321 22.87 -2.92 -12.42
CA ILE A 321 23.87 -1.85 -12.33
C ILE A 321 25.27 -2.43 -12.09
N VAL A 322 25.41 -3.39 -11.18
CA VAL A 322 26.69 -4.06 -10.91
C VAL A 322 27.22 -4.77 -12.16
N ILE A 323 26.36 -5.53 -12.86
CA ILE A 323 26.71 -6.21 -14.10
C ILE A 323 27.15 -5.21 -15.18
N ALA A 324 26.39 -4.13 -15.37
CA ALA A 324 26.70 -3.09 -16.34
C ALA A 324 28.05 -2.41 -16.04
N ILE A 325 28.33 -2.09 -14.77
CA ILE A 325 29.61 -1.52 -14.33
C ILE A 325 30.77 -2.47 -14.64
N ILE A 326 30.64 -3.76 -14.29
CA ILE A 326 31.67 -4.77 -14.57
C ILE A 326 31.95 -4.84 -16.08
N ILE A 327 30.90 -4.88 -16.90
CA ILE A 327 31.04 -4.91 -18.37
C ILE A 327 31.75 -3.65 -18.87
N ILE A 328 31.37 -2.47 -18.38
CA ILE A 328 31.99 -1.19 -18.77
C ILE A 328 33.48 -1.16 -18.37
N VAL A 329 33.82 -1.62 -17.16
CA VAL A 329 35.21 -1.72 -16.69
C VAL A 329 36.01 -2.67 -17.60
N ILE A 330 35.50 -3.86 -17.89
CA ILE A 330 36.13 -4.83 -18.80
C ILE A 330 36.35 -4.21 -20.18
N LEU A 331 35.35 -3.53 -20.73
CA LEU A 331 35.46 -2.84 -22.03
C LEU A 331 36.55 -1.77 -22.02
N ASN A 332 36.65 -0.99 -20.94
CA ASN A 332 37.66 0.06 -20.78
C ASN A 332 39.07 -0.51 -20.61
N VAL A 333 39.24 -1.58 -19.81
CA VAL A 333 40.52 -2.28 -19.66
C VAL A 333 40.96 -2.86 -21.00
N ARG A 334 40.09 -3.59 -21.72
CA ARG A 334 40.41 -4.14 -23.04
C ARG A 334 40.82 -3.05 -24.03
N ARG A 335 40.12 -1.92 -24.07
CA ARG A 335 40.49 -0.75 -24.90
C ARG A 335 41.88 -0.22 -24.56
N ARG A 336 42.21 -0.05 -23.28
CA ARG A 336 43.52 0.42 -22.81
C ARG A 336 44.63 -0.57 -23.16
N CYS A 337 44.41 -1.87 -22.97
CA CYS A 337 45.36 -2.92 -23.34
C CYS A 337 45.64 -2.95 -24.85
N ILE A 338 44.59 -2.92 -25.68
CA ILE A 338 44.74 -2.88 -27.14
C ILE A 338 45.50 -1.61 -27.59
N SER A 339 45.20 -0.46 -27.00
CA SER A 339 45.92 0.80 -27.28
C SER A 339 47.41 0.72 -26.91
N LYS A 340 47.74 0.14 -25.75
CA LYS A 340 49.14 -0.09 -25.33
C LYS A 340 49.88 -1.04 -26.26
N ILE A 341 49.25 -2.15 -26.66
CA ILE A 341 49.84 -3.12 -27.61
C ILE A 341 50.12 -2.44 -28.94
N LEU A 342 49.14 -1.71 -29.50
CA LEU A 342 49.29 -1.01 -30.77
C LEU A 342 50.42 0.02 -30.74
N LYS A 343 50.54 0.82 -29.66
CA LYS A 343 51.66 1.76 -29.47
C LYS A 343 53.01 1.04 -29.42
N ARG A 344 53.10 -0.10 -28.73
CA ARG A 344 54.35 -0.89 -28.62
C ARG A 344 54.76 -1.50 -29.96
N THR A 345 53.82 -2.05 -30.74
CA THR A 345 54.11 -2.54 -32.11
C THR A 345 54.51 -1.42 -33.06
N HIS A 346 53.93 -0.22 -32.94
CA HIS A 346 54.32 0.92 -33.76
C HIS A 346 55.74 1.41 -33.44
N TYR A 347 56.09 1.47 -32.15
CA TYR A 347 57.45 1.82 -31.72
C TYR A 347 58.48 0.82 -32.24
N ASN A 348 58.21 -0.48 -32.11
CA ASN A 348 59.11 -1.55 -32.59
C ASN A 348 59.26 -1.57 -34.13
N ARG A 349 58.28 -1.08 -34.89
CA ARG A 349 58.39 -0.95 -36.36
C ARG A 349 59.29 0.21 -36.79
N ILE A 350 59.31 1.31 -36.03
CA ILE A 350 60.13 2.50 -36.34
C ILE A 350 61.58 2.31 -35.89
N SER A 351 61.82 1.47 -34.89
CA SER A 351 63.15 1.21 -34.33
C SER A 351 63.83 -0.05 -34.90
N ALA A 352 63.25 -0.67 -35.92
CA ALA A 352 63.91 -1.72 -36.68
C ALA A 352 64.95 -1.08 -37.61
N PRO A 353 66.24 -1.44 -37.55
CA PRO A 353 67.24 -0.92 -38.47
C PRO A 353 66.95 -1.43 -39.88
N ASP A 354 66.91 -0.52 -40.85
CA ASP A 354 66.87 -0.84 -42.28
C ASP A 354 68.17 -1.57 -42.63
N PHE A 355 68.08 -2.88 -42.88
CA PHE A 355 69.16 -3.71 -43.40
C PHE A 355 69.00 -3.91 -44.91
#